data_AF-A0A5C4ZXQ9-F1
#
_entry.id   AF-A0A5C4ZXQ9-F1
#
_cell.length_a   1.000
_cell.length_b   1.000
_cell.length_c   1.000
_cell.angle_alpha   90.00
_cell.angle_beta   90.00
_cell.angle_gamma   90.00
#
_symmetry.space_group_name_H-M   'P 1'
#
loop_
_entity.id
_entity.type
_entity.pdbx_description
1 polymer ?
#
loop_
_entity_poly.entity_id
_entity_poly.type
_entity_poly.pdbx_seq_one_letter_code
_entity_poly.pdbx_strand_id
1 'polypeptide(L)' 'MSKEQMIEALKNPEARKKLGEVEHPSGKPLNELTLEELAEVQGAGDVSPETTPVCITVGAATGYVISKVLC' A
#
# COMPACT_ATOMS: atom_id res chain seq x y z
N MET A 1 -13.43 -31.87 -8.14
CA MET A 1 -12.33 -31.23 -8.91
C MET A 1 -11.23 -32.25 -9.14
N SER A 2 -10.67 -32.30 -10.35
CA SER A 2 -9.39 -33.00 -10.58
C SER A 2 -8.26 -32.21 -9.93
N LYS A 3 -7.13 -32.88 -9.64
CA LYS A 3 -5.97 -32.23 -9.01
C LYS A 3 -5.40 -31.12 -9.90
N GLU A 4 -5.39 -31.34 -11.22
CA GLU A 4 -4.95 -30.36 -12.20
C GLU A 4 -5.85 -29.12 -12.22
N GLN A 5 -7.17 -29.33 -12.21
CA GLN A 5 -8.14 -28.22 -12.15
C GLN A 5 -7.96 -27.37 -10.89
N MET A 6 -7.62 -28.01 -9.77
CA MET A 6 -7.39 -27.31 -8.50
C MET A 6 -6.07 -26.52 -8.52
N ILE A 7 -5.00 -27.10 -9.09
CA ILE A 7 -3.73 -26.38 -9.29
C ILE A 7 -3.90 -25.19 -10.23
N GLU A 8 -4.67 -25.36 -11.31
CA GLU A 8 -4.96 -24.29 -12.26
C GLU A 8 -5.77 -23.17 -11.61
N ALA A 9 -6.79 -23.51 -10.80
CA ALA A 9 -7.55 -22.54 -10.03
C ALA A 9 -6.68 -21.72 -9.06
N LEU A 10 -5.70 -22.36 -8.41
CA LEU A 10 -4.80 -21.66 -7.50
C LEU A 10 -3.84 -20.72 -8.23
N LYS A 11 -3.40 -21.08 -9.44
CA LYS A 11 -2.50 -20.26 -10.27
C LYS A 11 -3.20 -19.15 -11.04
N ASN A 12 -4.43 -19.39 -11.48
CA ASN A 12 -5.19 -18.46 -12.31
C ASN A 12 -6.48 -18.02 -11.59
N PRO A 13 -6.58 -16.74 -11.22
CA PRO A 13 -7.74 -16.25 -10.47
C PRO A 13 -9.03 -16.20 -11.29
N GLU A 14 -8.96 -16.11 -12.61
CA GLU A 14 -10.16 -16.23 -13.46
C GLU A 14 -10.68 -17.67 -13.50
N ALA A 15 -9.78 -18.66 -13.51
CA ALA A 15 -10.15 -20.07 -13.40
C ALA A 15 -10.78 -20.35 -12.03
N ARG A 16 -10.27 -19.71 -10.98
CA ARG A 16 -10.82 -19.75 -9.61
C ARG A 16 -12.26 -19.23 -9.53
N LYS A 17 -12.53 -18.07 -10.15
CA LYS A 17 -13.89 -17.48 -10.21
C LYS A 17 -14.90 -18.39 -10.91
N LYS A 18 -14.47 -19.13 -11.94
CA LYS A 18 -15.33 -20.06 -12.69
C LYS A 18 -15.65 -21.35 -11.92
N LEU A 19 -14.77 -21.75 -11.00
CA LEU A 19 -14.92 -22.98 -10.21
C LEU A 19 -15.74 -22.81 -8.92
N GLY A 20 -16.00 -21.57 -8.50
CA GLY A 20 -16.79 -21.24 -7.31
C GLY A 20 -15.98 -21.42 -6.01
N GLU A 21 -15.99 -20.39 -5.15
CA GLU A 21 -15.44 -20.33 -3.77
C GLU A 21 -14.20 -21.20 -3.45
N VAL A 22 -13.24 -21.28 -4.37
CA VAL A 22 -11.92 -21.83 -4.05
C VAL A 22 -11.11 -20.68 -3.45
N GLU A 23 -10.97 -20.63 -2.14
CA GLU A 23 -10.04 -19.72 -1.49
C GLU A 23 -8.61 -20.23 -1.62
N HIS A 24 -7.70 -19.32 -1.96
CA HIS A 24 -6.28 -19.64 -1.98
C HIS A 24 -5.78 -19.73 -0.52
N PRO A 25 -4.98 -20.75 -0.14
CA PRO A 25 -4.55 -20.93 1.26
C PRO A 25 -3.71 -19.77 1.80
N SER A 26 -3.09 -18.98 0.93
CA SER A 26 -2.37 -17.75 1.27
C SER A 26 -3.22 -16.48 1.27
N GLY A 27 -4.55 -16.60 1.15
CA GLY A 27 -5.47 -15.46 1.02
C GLY A 27 -5.50 -14.86 -0.38
N LYS A 28 -6.18 -13.71 -0.51
CA LYS A 28 -6.28 -12.97 -1.79
C LYS A 28 -4.91 -12.47 -2.23
N PRO A 29 -4.52 -12.63 -3.50
CA PRO A 29 -3.33 -12.02 -4.04
C PRO A 29 -3.49 -10.49 -4.17
N LEU A 30 -2.37 -9.77 -4.17
CA LEU A 30 -2.35 -8.30 -4.22
C LEU A 30 -3.12 -7.69 -5.40
N ASN A 31 -3.15 -8.37 -6.55
CA ASN A 31 -3.86 -7.89 -7.74
C ASN A 31 -5.40 -8.02 -7.66
N GLU A 32 -5.90 -8.76 -6.67
CA GLU A 32 -7.32 -8.95 -6.40
C GLU A 32 -7.81 -8.11 -5.22
N LEU A 33 -6.91 -7.41 -4.54
CA LEU A 33 -7.26 -6.47 -3.50
C LEU A 33 -7.82 -5.18 -4.12
N THR A 34 -8.83 -4.64 -3.47
CA THR A 34 -9.32 -3.29 -3.74
C THR A 34 -8.27 -2.24 -3.34
N LEU A 35 -8.40 -1.01 -3.84
CA LEU A 35 -7.48 0.07 -3.49
C LEU A 35 -7.47 0.36 -1.98
N GLU A 36 -8.61 0.19 -1.31
CA GLU A 36 -8.73 0.35 0.14
C GLU A 36 -8.02 -0.78 0.89
N GLU A 37 -8.24 -2.04 0.51
CA GLU A 37 -7.51 -3.19 1.07
C GLU A 37 -5.99 -3.08 0.81
N LEU A 38 -5.60 -2.55 -0.35
CA LEU A 38 -4.19 -2.27 -0.67
C LEU A 38 -3.60 -1.17 0.21
N ALA A 39 -4.35 -0.10 0.46
CA ALA A 39 -3.92 1.01 1.32
C ALA A 39 -3.71 0.53 2.76
N GLU A 40 -4.58 -0.34 3.28
CA GLU A 40 -4.39 -0.96 4.60
C GLU A 40 -3.10 -1.79 4.66
N VAL A 41 -2.81 -2.61 3.65
CA VAL A 41 -1.60 -3.45 3.59
C VAL A 41 -0.33 -2.62 3.45
N GLN A 42 -0.36 -1.58 2.62
CA GLN A 42 0.79 -0.68 2.42
C GLN A 42 1.01 0.27 3.61
N GLY A 43 0.14 0.20 4.61
CA GLY A 43 0.01 1.19 5.65
C GLY A 43 -0.68 2.40 5.04
N ALA A 44 -1.90 2.68 5.47
CA ALA A 44 -2.65 3.89 5.13
C ALA A 44 -2.01 5.11 5.83
N GLY A 45 -0.68 5.19 5.78
CA GLY A 45 0.11 6.30 6.24
C GLY A 45 -0.33 7.48 5.41
N ASP A 46 -1.11 8.35 6.04
CA ASP A 46 -1.38 9.69 5.60
C ASP A 46 -0.03 10.40 5.42
N VAL A 47 0.56 10.21 4.23
CA VAL A 47 1.71 10.99 3.77
C VAL A 47 1.15 12.35 3.40
N SER A 48 0.80 13.13 4.42
CA SER A 48 0.22 14.45 4.25
C SER A 48 1.23 15.30 3.47
N PRO A 49 0.98 15.58 2.18
CA PRO A 49 1.97 16.25 1.32
C PRO A 49 2.24 17.67 1.80
N GLU A 50 1.34 18.22 2.61
CA GLU A 50 1.39 19.53 3.28
C GLU A 50 2.48 19.60 4.35
N THR A 51 2.86 18.48 4.98
CA THR A 51 3.78 18.50 6.13
C THR A 51 5.24 18.71 5.73
N THR A 52 5.64 18.21 4.57
CA THR A 52 7.02 18.35 4.04
C THR A 52 7.40 19.81 3.76
N PRO A 53 6.60 20.60 3.00
CA PRO A 53 6.93 22.00 2.74
C PRO A 53 6.89 22.85 4.02
N VAL A 54 5.98 22.57 4.97
CA VAL A 54 5.92 23.30 6.24
C VAL A 54 7.17 23.04 7.09
N CYS A 55 7.60 21.80 7.24
CA CYS A 55 8.80 21.47 8.01
C CYS A 55 10.08 22.12 7.43
N ILE A 56 10.22 22.11 6.10
CA ILE A 56 11.37 22.72 5.42
C ILE A 56 11.36 24.25 5.59
N THR A 57 10.20 24.89 5.37
CA THR A 57 10.07 26.35 5.47
C THR A 57 10.29 26.85 6.89
N VAL A 58 9.68 26.21 7.89
CA VAL A 58 9.84 26.57 9.31
C VAL A 58 11.29 26.33 9.76
N GLY A 59 11.88 25.18 9.41
CA GLY A 59 13.27 24.86 9.76
C GLY A 59 14.27 25.85 9.16
N ALA A 60 14.14 26.17 7.87
CA ALA A 60 15.02 27.10 7.19
C ALA A 60 14.89 28.54 7.72
N ALA A 61 13.66 29.02 7.93
CA ALA A 61 13.41 30.35 8.45
C ALA A 61 13.97 30.50 9.88
N THR A 62 13.74 29.51 10.74
CA THR A 62 14.24 29.51 12.12
C THR A 62 15.77 29.48 12.15
N GLY A 63 16.38 28.60 11.35
CA GLY A 63 17.85 28.51 11.25
C GLY A 63 18.50 29.81 10.77
N TYR A 64 17.89 30.49 9.79
CA TYR A 64 18.35 31.79 9.31
C TYR A 64 18.32 32.88 10.40
N VAL A 65 17.20 32.97 11.14
CA VAL A 65 17.05 33.96 12.21
C VAL A 65 18.05 33.70 13.33
N ILE A 66 18.19 32.45 13.77
CA ILE A 66 19.17 32.06 14.81
C ILE A 66 20.59 32.42 14.36
N SER A 67 20.95 32.12 13.11
CA SER A 67 22.26 32.46 12.56
C SER A 67 22.53 33.97 12.55
N LYS A 68 21.52 34.81 12.31
CA LYS A 68 21.65 36.28 12.33
C LYS A 68 21.73 36.89 13.72
N VAL A 69 21.23 36.18 14.73
CA VAL A 69 21.20 36.66 16.12
C VAL A 69 22.45 36.21 16.89
N LEU A 70 22.99 35.03 16.57
CA LEU A 70 24.13 34.44 17.29
C LEU A 70 25.49 34.56 16.59
N CYS A 71 25.55 34.88 15.29
CA CYS A 71 26.79 35.10 14.52
C CYS A 71 26.78 36.48 13.86
#